data_AF-A0A379N520-F1
#
_entry.id   AF-A0A379N520-F1
#
_cell.length_a   1.000
_cell.length_b   1.000
_cell.length_c   1.000
_cell.angle_alpha   90.00
_cell.angle_beta   90.00
_cell.angle_gamma   90.00
#
_symmetry.space_group_name_H-M   'P 1'
#
loop_
_entity.id
_entity.type
_entity.pdbx_description
1 polymer ?
#
loop_
_entity_poly.entity_id
_entity_poly.type
_entity_poly.pdbx_seq_one_letter_code
_entity_poly.pdbx_strand_id
1 'polypeptide(L)'
;MTDSLPEGTAFCIYGQLRDEDLTLPETARIASESGARVFLSTWRRRGTKTGGATNLSQFFRMFGREAGFALPRRLGYRFSESFPDFAPRAMAGAGEADPERLRSWFPDLVLDAEEETLDLDFAGSRSDNNSLRMLYKLWRAVALKRAEEKRRGRRFSAVVLFRPDVLPPEPGQMPPPDSLPGAIFLPPGGWAPHHAHDVLIVCSSETADAIAALFGRAVLERVSGWDGIHPQLHDHLASLGKEIRTVPVPLGLRERAEQHQPRNRTLLRELLESGNWDARGWSEPRPQLGQALAELLRAVEEVLEARPEAALERLRALLDREPPLAVLEGAASVAADALLAQGRKRDAYALLLMRVLAALVPEPGWLEDGEFHRNLTRLSEAGGPLTGQQASCAAIEALLDEAPMAPVVREVWTALLRLLPWDRLSAEAARVAEFFGQDIAVMSRRFWKLLNGNRIDEAAALAARMRQAAPGDWRGVDHLGHVHSRRGEIRAALDCATAALAMEPENWGLLARVGKLHEQLGQLPQARRHMEEALARNADHHVRAGYAHLLARMGETEEMRRFVSRCLAEAPEDAWLRDALGPLVPQAA
;
A
#
# COMPACT_ATOMS: atom_id res chain seq x y z
N MET A 1 -36.68 28.10 0.94
CA MET A 1 -35.61 28.02 -0.07
C MET A 1 -35.25 26.55 -0.17
N THR A 2 -35.73 25.91 -1.22
CA THR A 2 -35.45 24.51 -1.55
C THR A 2 -34.07 24.43 -2.17
N ASP A 3 -33.15 23.70 -1.54
CA ASP A 3 -31.84 23.34 -2.11
C ASP A 3 -32.07 22.54 -3.40
N SER A 4 -31.96 23.22 -4.53
CA SER A 4 -31.93 22.58 -5.85
C SER A 4 -30.55 21.95 -6.03
N LEU A 5 -30.52 20.61 -6.02
CA LEU A 5 -29.40 19.84 -6.56
C LEU A 5 -28.96 20.43 -7.92
N PRO A 6 -27.66 20.44 -8.24
CA PRO A 6 -27.15 21.04 -9.48
C PRO A 6 -27.93 20.53 -10.69
N GLU A 7 -28.29 21.41 -11.63
CA GLU A 7 -28.98 20.98 -12.86
C GLU A 7 -28.09 20.04 -13.68
N GLY A 8 -28.30 18.74 -13.49
CA GLY A 8 -27.76 17.61 -14.26
C GLY A 8 -26.28 17.32 -14.04
N THR A 9 -25.99 16.18 -13.39
CA THR A 9 -24.66 15.56 -13.34
C THR A 9 -24.54 14.48 -14.42
N ALA A 10 -23.37 14.35 -15.06
CA ALA A 10 -23.07 13.26 -15.97
C ALA A 10 -21.95 12.39 -15.42
N PHE A 11 -22.18 11.08 -15.35
CA PHE A 11 -21.16 10.09 -15.05
C PHE A 11 -20.71 9.46 -16.35
N CYS A 12 -19.48 9.76 -16.77
CA CYS A 12 -18.86 9.18 -17.95
C CYS A 12 -17.87 8.10 -17.50
N ILE A 13 -18.32 6.85 -17.57
CA ILE A 13 -17.54 5.68 -17.23
C ILE A 13 -16.80 5.22 -18.49
N TYR A 14 -15.47 5.03 -18.40
CA TYR A 14 -14.66 4.66 -19.56
C TYR A 14 -13.58 3.62 -19.24
N GLY A 15 -13.32 2.75 -20.22
CA GLY A 15 -12.28 1.73 -20.15
C GLY A 15 -12.86 0.33 -20.13
N GLN A 16 -12.04 -0.65 -19.74
CA GLN A 16 -12.43 -2.05 -19.80
C GLN A 16 -13.15 -2.50 -18.51
N LEU A 17 -14.34 -3.07 -18.64
CA LEU A 17 -15.04 -3.73 -17.54
C LEU A 17 -14.30 -5.00 -17.10
N ARG A 18 -14.34 -5.31 -15.80
CA ARG A 18 -13.71 -6.50 -15.22
C ARG A 18 -14.69 -7.32 -14.40
N ASP A 19 -15.15 -6.74 -13.30
CA ASP A 19 -16.19 -7.30 -12.44
C ASP A 19 -17.26 -6.23 -12.21
N GLU A 20 -18.37 -6.36 -12.94
CA GLU A 20 -19.50 -5.44 -12.89
C GLU A 20 -20.19 -5.46 -11.52
N ASP A 21 -20.17 -6.59 -10.81
CA ASP A 21 -20.88 -6.74 -9.53
C ASP A 21 -20.10 -6.13 -8.35
N LEU A 22 -18.85 -5.71 -8.56
CA LEU A 22 -18.00 -5.19 -7.48
C LEU A 22 -18.20 -3.69 -7.23
N THR A 23 -18.21 -2.90 -8.31
CA THR A 23 -18.19 -1.43 -8.20
C THR A 23 -19.47 -0.80 -8.74
N LEU A 24 -20.13 -1.41 -9.72
CA LEU A 24 -21.31 -0.82 -10.36
C LEU A 24 -22.56 -0.75 -9.46
N PRO A 25 -22.84 -1.68 -8.53
CA PRO A 25 -23.99 -1.54 -7.62
C PRO A 25 -23.91 -0.27 -6.78
N GLU A 26 -22.74 -0.01 -6.22
CA GLU A 26 -22.49 1.18 -5.40
C GLU A 26 -22.43 2.45 -6.27
N THR A 27 -21.85 2.35 -7.46
CA THR A 27 -21.87 3.44 -8.45
C THR A 27 -23.30 3.80 -8.86
N ALA A 28 -24.19 2.81 -8.98
CA ALA A 28 -25.61 3.02 -9.29
C ALA A 28 -26.34 3.72 -8.15
N ARG A 29 -26.06 3.35 -6.89
CA ARG A 29 -26.57 4.07 -5.71
C ARG A 29 -26.15 5.54 -5.75
N ILE A 30 -24.85 5.81 -5.89
CA ILE A 30 -24.30 7.18 -5.92
C ILE A 30 -24.86 7.97 -7.11
N ALA A 31 -24.97 7.35 -8.29
CA ALA A 31 -25.55 7.98 -9.47
C ALA A 31 -27.01 8.37 -9.25
N SER A 32 -27.81 7.49 -8.64
CA SER A 32 -29.21 7.76 -8.31
C SER A 32 -29.35 8.91 -7.32
N GLU A 33 -28.56 8.93 -6.24
CA GLU A 33 -28.58 10.00 -5.24
C GLU A 33 -28.07 11.34 -5.77
N SER A 34 -27.13 11.30 -6.73
CA SER A 34 -26.61 12.49 -7.40
C SER A 34 -27.49 12.99 -8.55
N GLY A 35 -28.57 12.28 -8.88
CA GLY A 35 -29.38 12.55 -10.06
C GLY A 35 -28.59 12.48 -11.37
N ALA A 36 -27.54 11.65 -11.42
CA ALA A 36 -26.59 11.60 -12.52
C ALA A 36 -27.10 10.75 -13.68
N ARG A 37 -26.93 11.24 -14.91
CA ARG A 37 -27.09 10.44 -16.13
C ARG A 37 -25.79 9.66 -16.40
N VAL A 38 -25.91 8.36 -16.65
CA VAL A 38 -24.74 7.48 -16.82
C VAL A 38 -24.49 7.17 -18.29
N PHE A 39 -23.24 7.39 -18.71
CA PHE A 39 -22.68 7.09 -20.02
C PHE A 39 -21.53 6.12 -19.84
N LEU A 40 -21.55 4.98 -20.52
CA LEU A 40 -20.52 3.96 -20.39
C LEU A 40 -19.95 3.63 -21.77
N SER A 41 -18.65 3.82 -21.95
CA SER A 41 -17.93 3.30 -23.11
C SER A 41 -16.92 2.24 -22.68
N THR A 42 -17.08 1.03 -23.21
CA THR A 42 -16.27 -0.13 -22.86
C THR A 42 -15.98 -1.04 -24.04
N TRP A 43 -15.08 -2.00 -23.84
CA TRP A 43 -14.82 -3.09 -24.77
C TRP A 43 -15.78 -4.24 -24.48
N ARG A 44 -16.23 -4.93 -25.53
CA ARG A 44 -17.17 -6.05 -25.41
C ARG A 44 -16.62 -7.17 -24.55
N ARG A 45 -15.34 -7.51 -24.73
CA ARG A 45 -14.65 -8.48 -23.87
C ARG A 45 -14.20 -7.82 -22.58
N ARG A 46 -14.54 -8.46 -21.45
CA ARG A 46 -14.04 -8.04 -20.15
C ARG A 46 -12.54 -8.23 -20.06
N GLY A 47 -11.91 -7.36 -19.27
CA GLY A 47 -10.49 -7.40 -18.98
C GLY A 47 -10.23 -8.18 -17.70
N THR A 48 -9.04 -8.75 -17.61
CA THR A 48 -8.46 -9.20 -16.34
C THR A 48 -7.23 -8.37 -16.08
N LYS A 49 -6.95 -7.98 -14.83
CA LYS A 49 -5.68 -7.31 -14.50
C LYS A 49 -4.52 -8.33 -14.45
N THR A 50 -4.33 -9.05 -15.54
CA THR A 50 -3.34 -10.11 -15.73
C THR A 50 -2.23 -9.70 -16.70
N GLY A 51 -2.34 -8.50 -17.29
CA GLY A 51 -1.33 -7.92 -18.17
C GLY A 51 -0.08 -7.51 -17.38
N GLY A 52 1.05 -8.10 -17.81
CA GLY A 52 2.44 -7.76 -17.49
C GLY A 52 2.69 -7.11 -16.14
N ALA A 53 3.02 -7.89 -15.12
CA ALA A 53 3.75 -7.35 -13.97
C ALA A 53 5.10 -6.83 -14.47
N THR A 54 5.17 -5.52 -14.69
CA THR A 54 6.41 -4.79 -15.00
C THR A 54 7.11 -4.32 -13.71
N ASN A 55 6.43 -4.48 -12.57
CA ASN A 55 6.96 -4.19 -11.25
C ASN A 55 6.33 -5.11 -10.20
N LEU A 56 6.95 -5.15 -9.02
CA LEU A 56 6.53 -5.99 -7.91
C LEU A 56 5.14 -5.66 -7.37
N SER A 57 4.70 -4.39 -7.40
CA SER A 57 3.34 -4.03 -6.95
C SER A 57 2.26 -4.75 -7.77
N GLN A 58 2.43 -4.78 -9.09
CA GLN A 58 1.55 -5.53 -9.98
C GLN A 58 1.66 -7.04 -9.75
N PHE A 59 2.86 -7.55 -9.45
CA PHE A 59 3.08 -8.96 -9.14
C PHE A 59 2.35 -9.38 -7.85
N PHE A 60 2.51 -8.62 -6.75
CA PHE A 60 1.79 -8.83 -5.50
C PHE A 60 0.28 -8.79 -5.72
N ARG A 61 -0.18 -7.85 -6.54
CA ARG A 61 -1.60 -7.73 -6.88
C ARG A 61 -2.13 -8.98 -7.61
N MET A 62 -1.35 -9.53 -8.54
CA MET A 62 -1.73 -10.69 -9.35
C MET A 62 -1.73 -12.02 -8.59
N PHE A 63 -0.79 -12.21 -7.65
CA PHE A 63 -0.55 -13.52 -7.01
C PHE A 63 -0.78 -13.52 -5.50
N GLY A 64 -0.98 -12.37 -4.87
CA GLY A 64 -1.05 -12.21 -3.43
C GLY A 64 0.31 -11.86 -2.80
N ARG A 65 0.26 -11.34 -1.58
CA ARG A 65 1.44 -10.90 -0.83
C ARG A 65 2.38 -12.06 -0.52
N GLU A 66 1.80 -13.20 -0.17
CA GLU A 66 2.46 -14.44 0.21
C GLU A 66 3.27 -15.01 -0.96
N ALA A 67 2.64 -15.14 -2.14
CA ALA A 67 3.30 -15.59 -3.35
C ALA A 67 4.36 -14.59 -3.85
N GLY A 68 4.06 -13.29 -3.75
CA GLY A 68 5.01 -12.25 -4.12
C GLY A 68 6.28 -12.23 -3.28
N PHE A 69 6.18 -12.66 -2.02
CA PHE A 69 7.35 -12.83 -1.15
C PHE A 69 8.03 -14.19 -1.28
N ALA A 70 7.31 -15.22 -1.72
CA ALA A 70 7.85 -16.55 -1.92
C ALA A 70 8.65 -16.64 -3.23
N LEU A 71 8.09 -16.15 -4.34
CA LEU A 71 8.73 -16.28 -5.64
C LEU A 71 9.94 -15.34 -5.80
N PRO A 72 10.96 -15.74 -6.57
CA PRO A 72 12.11 -14.89 -6.83
C PRO A 72 11.68 -13.56 -7.45
N ARG A 73 12.16 -12.46 -6.88
CA ARG A 73 11.74 -11.09 -7.28
C ARG A 73 12.04 -10.75 -8.73
N ARG A 74 13.08 -11.36 -9.31
CA ARG A 74 13.37 -11.24 -10.74
C ARG A 74 12.17 -11.64 -11.61
N LEU A 75 11.40 -12.66 -11.19
CA LEU A 75 10.15 -13.02 -11.88
C LEU A 75 9.10 -11.92 -11.74
N GLY A 76 9.09 -11.15 -10.65
CA GLY A 76 8.17 -10.02 -10.47
C GLY A 76 8.46 -8.82 -11.37
N TYR A 77 9.73 -8.47 -11.59
CA TYR A 77 10.12 -7.35 -12.47
C TYR A 77 10.09 -7.70 -13.96
N ARG A 78 10.35 -8.96 -14.31
CA ARG A 78 10.41 -9.45 -15.70
C ARG A 78 9.39 -10.55 -15.96
N PHE A 79 8.22 -10.42 -15.36
CA PHE A 79 7.19 -11.47 -15.42
C PHE A 79 6.73 -11.72 -16.84
N SER A 80 6.41 -10.66 -17.59
CA SER A 80 5.93 -10.75 -18.97
C SER A 80 6.97 -11.34 -19.93
N GLU A 81 8.26 -11.09 -19.70
CA GLU A 81 9.35 -11.70 -20.46
C GLU A 81 9.45 -13.19 -20.18
N SER A 82 9.31 -13.57 -18.91
CA SER A 82 9.40 -14.98 -18.46
C SER A 82 8.14 -15.77 -18.82
N PHE A 83 6.97 -15.14 -18.86
CA PHE A 83 5.69 -15.82 -19.08
C PHE A 83 4.83 -15.10 -20.14
N PRO A 84 5.24 -15.09 -21.42
CA PRO A 84 4.51 -14.39 -22.48
C PRO A 84 3.08 -14.93 -22.69
N ASP A 85 2.86 -16.22 -22.39
CA ASP A 85 1.56 -16.88 -22.52
C ASP A 85 0.64 -16.70 -21.31
N PHE A 86 1.13 -16.13 -20.20
CA PHE A 86 0.33 -16.01 -18.98
C PHE A 86 -0.87 -15.10 -19.19
N ALA A 87 -0.66 -13.88 -19.68
CA ALA A 87 -1.73 -12.90 -19.83
C ALA A 87 -2.85 -13.40 -20.76
N PRO A 88 -2.56 -13.93 -21.98
CA PRO A 88 -3.58 -14.52 -22.85
C PRO A 88 -4.38 -15.66 -22.19
N ARG A 89 -3.72 -16.56 -21.45
CA ARG A 89 -4.39 -17.69 -20.79
C ARG A 89 -5.21 -17.26 -19.57
N ALA A 90 -4.72 -16.31 -18.80
CA ALA A 90 -5.44 -15.74 -17.67
C ALA A 90 -6.69 -14.98 -18.13
N MET A 91 -6.62 -14.33 -19.31
CA MET A 91 -7.76 -13.67 -19.96
C MET A 91 -8.78 -14.63 -20.57
N ALA A 92 -8.42 -15.90 -20.84
CA ALA A 92 -9.25 -16.88 -21.56
C ALA A 92 -10.54 -17.32 -20.84
N GLY A 93 -10.98 -16.59 -19.81
CA GLY A 93 -12.30 -16.77 -19.17
C GLY A 93 -12.91 -15.48 -18.62
N ALA A 94 -12.49 -14.30 -19.10
CA ALA A 94 -13.02 -13.01 -18.63
C ALA A 94 -14.50 -12.80 -19.01
N GLY A 95 -14.98 -13.49 -20.04
CA GLY A 95 -16.34 -13.34 -20.56
C GLY A 95 -16.55 -12.01 -21.29
N GLU A 96 -17.80 -11.77 -21.70
CA GLU A 96 -18.23 -10.50 -22.30
C GLU A 96 -18.96 -9.65 -21.27
N ALA A 97 -18.99 -8.34 -21.51
CA ALA A 97 -19.86 -7.41 -20.78
C ALA A 97 -21.32 -7.71 -21.14
N ASP A 98 -22.20 -7.76 -20.13
CA ASP A 98 -23.61 -8.09 -20.33
C ASP A 98 -24.46 -6.80 -20.32
N PRO A 99 -24.99 -6.35 -21.48
CA PRO A 99 -25.79 -5.13 -21.55
C PRO A 99 -27.06 -5.18 -20.69
N GLU A 100 -27.68 -6.35 -20.53
CA GLU A 100 -28.90 -6.49 -19.71
C GLU A 100 -28.54 -6.32 -18.24
N ARG A 101 -27.44 -6.93 -17.80
CA ARG A 101 -26.91 -6.76 -16.45
C ARG A 101 -26.54 -5.31 -16.15
N LEU A 102 -25.83 -4.64 -17.05
CA LEU A 102 -25.48 -3.23 -16.90
C LEU A 102 -26.71 -2.33 -16.79
N ARG A 103 -27.74 -2.60 -17.59
CA ARG A 103 -29.02 -1.86 -17.53
C ARG A 103 -29.81 -2.16 -16.26
N SER A 104 -29.65 -3.33 -15.64
CA SER A 104 -30.28 -3.63 -14.35
C SER A 104 -29.76 -2.71 -13.22
N TRP A 105 -28.49 -2.32 -13.28
CA TRP A 105 -27.90 -1.34 -12.37
C TRP A 105 -28.22 0.10 -12.77
N PHE A 106 -28.19 0.38 -14.08
CA PHE A 106 -28.40 1.72 -14.62
C PHE A 106 -29.55 1.68 -15.66
N PRO A 107 -30.82 1.83 -15.23
CA PRO A 107 -31.97 1.72 -16.14
C PRO A 107 -31.89 2.68 -17.34
N ASP A 108 -31.29 3.84 -17.12
CA ASP A 108 -31.16 4.95 -18.05
C ASP A 108 -29.81 4.98 -18.81
N LEU A 109 -29.05 3.88 -18.78
CA LEU A 109 -27.71 3.78 -19.34
C LEU A 109 -27.67 4.05 -20.85
N VAL A 110 -26.74 4.94 -21.22
CA VAL A 110 -26.27 5.08 -22.61
C VAL A 110 -24.97 4.29 -22.74
N LEU A 111 -25.03 3.14 -23.43
CA LEU A 111 -23.94 2.17 -23.53
C LEU A 111 -23.31 2.15 -24.93
N ASP A 112 -21.98 2.20 -24.96
CA ASP A 112 -21.13 1.96 -26.12
C ASP A 112 -20.20 0.78 -25.82
N ALA A 113 -20.55 -0.42 -26.31
CA ALA A 113 -19.78 -1.64 -26.14
C ALA A 113 -19.25 -2.11 -27.50
N GLU A 114 -17.96 -1.96 -27.73
CA GLU A 114 -17.33 -2.22 -29.04
C GLU A 114 -16.40 -3.43 -29.00
N GLU A 115 -16.29 -4.12 -30.14
CA GLU A 115 -15.24 -5.11 -30.36
C GLU A 115 -13.87 -4.43 -30.43
N GLU A 116 -12.83 -5.12 -29.96
CA GLU A 116 -11.45 -4.61 -30.01
C GLU A 116 -10.83 -4.88 -31.39
N THR A 117 -11.39 -4.27 -32.44
CA THR A 117 -10.93 -4.45 -33.83
C THR A 117 -10.12 -3.27 -34.37
N LEU A 118 -9.87 -2.25 -33.55
CA LEU A 118 -9.21 -1.01 -33.96
C LEU A 118 -7.68 -1.11 -33.80
N ASP A 119 -6.95 -0.64 -34.80
CA ASP A 119 -5.48 -0.48 -34.74
C ASP A 119 -5.09 0.75 -33.89
N LEU A 120 -5.13 0.55 -32.57
CA LEU A 120 -4.80 1.53 -31.54
C LEU A 120 -3.45 1.22 -30.88
N ASP A 121 -2.41 1.05 -31.69
CA ASP A 121 -1.04 0.84 -31.22
C ASP A 121 -0.13 2.01 -31.60
N PHE A 122 0.82 2.34 -30.73
CA PHE A 122 1.88 3.31 -31.04
C PHE A 122 2.92 2.65 -31.95
N ALA A 123 3.31 3.32 -33.04
CA ALA A 123 4.26 2.76 -33.99
C ALA A 123 5.64 2.66 -33.32
N GLY A 124 6.12 1.43 -33.07
CA GLY A 124 7.48 1.18 -32.59
C GLY A 124 7.67 0.97 -31.09
N SER A 125 6.62 1.08 -30.25
CA SER A 125 6.70 0.73 -28.83
C SER A 125 5.51 -0.15 -28.42
N ARG A 126 5.78 -1.41 -28.05
CA ARG A 126 4.79 -2.31 -27.44
C ARG A 126 4.40 -1.91 -26.01
N SER A 127 5.04 -0.91 -25.40
CA SER A 127 4.99 -0.72 -23.94
C SER A 127 3.82 0.12 -23.43
N ASP A 128 3.09 0.87 -24.27
CA ASP A 128 2.02 1.76 -23.79
C ASP A 128 0.73 1.79 -24.63
N ASN A 129 0.45 0.71 -25.37
CA ASN A 129 -0.76 0.65 -26.20
C ASN A 129 -2.07 0.65 -25.39
N ASN A 130 -2.00 0.37 -24.08
CA ASN A 130 -3.14 0.47 -23.18
C ASN A 130 -3.60 1.93 -22.98
N SER A 131 -2.67 2.89 -23.02
CA SER A 131 -3.00 4.30 -22.83
C SER A 131 -3.88 4.85 -23.97
N LEU A 132 -3.57 4.50 -25.22
CA LEU A 132 -4.36 4.93 -26.38
C LEU A 132 -5.78 4.33 -26.36
N ARG A 133 -5.90 3.06 -25.95
CA ARG A 133 -7.20 2.39 -25.74
C ARG A 133 -8.03 3.07 -24.64
N MET A 134 -7.39 3.46 -23.54
CA MET A 134 -8.04 4.19 -22.44
C MET A 134 -8.53 5.57 -22.88
N LEU A 135 -7.68 6.36 -23.55
CA LEU A 135 -8.06 7.67 -24.09
C LEU A 135 -9.17 7.57 -25.14
N TYR A 136 -9.17 6.52 -25.97
CA TYR A 136 -10.24 6.28 -26.92
C TYR A 136 -11.58 6.08 -26.22
N LYS A 137 -11.64 5.22 -25.20
CA LYS A 137 -12.89 4.98 -24.44
C LYS A 137 -13.34 6.21 -23.66
N LEU A 138 -12.41 7.01 -23.13
CA LEU A 138 -12.71 8.32 -22.55
C LEU A 138 -13.39 9.23 -23.58
N TRP A 139 -12.77 9.37 -24.76
CA TRP A 139 -13.29 10.20 -25.84
C TRP A 139 -14.68 9.76 -26.31
N ARG A 140 -14.91 8.44 -26.41
CA ARG A 140 -16.22 7.84 -26.73
C ARG A 140 -17.26 8.14 -25.65
N ALA A 141 -16.95 7.94 -24.37
CA ALA A 141 -17.88 8.25 -23.27
C ALA A 141 -18.30 9.73 -23.28
N VAL A 142 -17.35 10.64 -23.50
CA VAL A 142 -17.64 12.09 -23.62
C VAL A 142 -18.44 12.40 -24.90
N ALA A 143 -18.25 11.63 -25.99
CA ALA A 143 -19.08 11.75 -27.19
C ALA A 143 -20.55 11.37 -26.94
N LEU A 144 -20.82 10.30 -26.18
CA LEU A 144 -22.19 9.93 -25.76
C LEU A 144 -22.84 11.05 -24.94
N LYS A 145 -22.10 11.61 -23.98
CA LYS A 145 -22.51 12.75 -23.17
C LYS A 145 -22.87 13.95 -24.06
N ARG A 146 -22.02 14.32 -25.01
CA ARG A 146 -22.29 15.44 -25.96
C ARG A 146 -23.52 15.20 -26.83
N ALA A 147 -23.73 13.97 -27.31
CA ALA A 147 -24.92 13.63 -28.09
C ALA A 147 -26.21 13.85 -27.28
N GLU A 148 -26.19 13.50 -25.99
CA GLU A 148 -27.31 13.73 -25.08
C GLU A 148 -27.52 15.21 -24.74
N GLU A 149 -26.45 15.98 -24.55
CA GLU A 149 -26.53 17.44 -24.39
C GLU A 149 -27.18 18.11 -25.61
N LYS A 150 -26.79 17.68 -26.81
CA LYS A 150 -27.40 18.15 -28.07
C LYS A 150 -28.89 17.79 -28.14
N ARG A 151 -29.27 16.58 -27.74
CA ARG A 151 -30.67 16.13 -27.70
C ARG A 151 -31.51 16.92 -26.71
N ARG A 152 -30.95 17.24 -25.54
CA ARG A 152 -31.61 17.99 -24.46
C ARG A 152 -31.60 19.51 -24.68
N GLY A 153 -30.74 20.01 -25.58
CA GLY A 153 -30.54 21.44 -25.80
C GLY A 153 -29.81 22.16 -24.66
N ARG A 154 -29.22 21.44 -23.71
CA ARG A 154 -28.48 22.01 -22.57
C ARG A 154 -27.32 21.11 -22.14
N ARG A 155 -26.24 21.74 -21.64
CA ARG A 155 -25.06 21.04 -21.10
C ARG A 155 -25.29 20.55 -19.68
N PHE A 156 -24.55 19.53 -19.27
CA PHE A 156 -24.44 19.13 -17.87
C PHE A 156 -23.61 20.13 -17.09
N SER A 157 -24.00 20.40 -15.84
CA SER A 157 -23.28 21.31 -14.95
C SER A 157 -21.99 20.66 -14.43
N ALA A 158 -22.07 19.39 -14.06
CA ALA A 158 -20.95 18.59 -13.57
C ALA A 158 -20.75 17.33 -14.42
N VAL A 159 -19.50 16.99 -14.69
CA VAL A 159 -19.09 15.75 -15.34
C VAL A 159 -18.06 15.05 -14.47
N VAL A 160 -18.34 13.79 -14.14
CA VAL A 160 -17.40 12.88 -13.48
C VAL A 160 -16.90 11.89 -14.53
N LEU A 161 -15.62 11.98 -14.88
CA LEU A 161 -14.92 11.05 -15.76
C LEU A 161 -14.23 10.03 -14.88
N PHE A 162 -14.57 8.74 -14.96
CA PHE A 162 -13.89 7.73 -14.13
C PHE A 162 -13.85 6.34 -14.75
N ARG A 163 -12.89 5.54 -14.29
CA ARG A 163 -12.76 4.12 -14.66
C ARG A 163 -13.79 3.26 -13.93
N PRO A 164 -14.27 2.14 -14.52
CA PRO A 164 -15.29 1.29 -13.91
C PRO A 164 -14.94 0.73 -12.52
N ASP A 165 -13.66 0.55 -12.21
CA ASP A 165 -13.22 -0.06 -10.94
C ASP A 165 -13.07 0.94 -9.78
N VAL A 166 -13.44 2.21 -9.99
CA VAL A 166 -13.33 3.29 -9.01
C VAL A 166 -14.71 3.87 -8.73
N LEU A 167 -14.96 4.19 -7.45
CA LEU A 167 -16.19 4.87 -7.09
C LEU A 167 -16.11 6.37 -7.43
N PRO A 168 -17.19 6.95 -7.97
CA PRO A 168 -17.31 8.39 -8.07
C PRO A 168 -17.42 9.02 -6.66
N PRO A 169 -17.26 10.36 -6.54
CA PRO A 169 -17.49 11.03 -5.27
C PRO A 169 -18.94 10.88 -4.80
N GLU A 170 -19.14 10.72 -3.49
CA GLU A 170 -20.48 10.80 -2.88
C GLU A 170 -21.11 12.18 -3.15
N PRO A 171 -22.45 12.33 -3.13
CA PRO A 171 -23.11 13.61 -3.35
C PRO A 171 -22.57 14.74 -2.47
N GLY A 172 -22.26 14.46 -1.20
CA GLY A 172 -21.67 15.43 -0.26
C GLY A 172 -20.18 15.75 -0.50
N GLN A 173 -19.49 14.98 -1.34
CA GLN A 173 -18.10 15.19 -1.73
C GLN A 173 -17.96 15.94 -3.07
N MET A 174 -19.06 16.11 -3.81
CA MET A 174 -19.06 16.80 -5.09
C MET A 174 -18.68 18.27 -4.93
N PRO A 175 -17.80 18.82 -5.80
CA PRO A 175 -17.48 20.24 -5.77
C PRO A 175 -18.71 21.12 -6.00
N PRO A 176 -18.75 22.35 -5.44
CA PRO A 176 -19.82 23.30 -5.70
C PRO A 176 -19.90 23.61 -7.21
N PRO A 177 -21.11 23.68 -7.81
CA PRO A 177 -21.27 23.91 -9.25
C PRO A 177 -20.53 25.13 -9.79
N ASP A 178 -20.54 26.24 -9.05
CA ASP A 178 -19.90 27.50 -9.43
C ASP A 178 -18.38 27.39 -9.53
N SER A 179 -17.76 26.39 -8.92
CA SER A 179 -16.32 26.14 -8.98
C SER A 179 -15.89 25.35 -10.23
N LEU A 180 -16.80 24.57 -10.83
CA LEU A 180 -16.50 23.64 -11.93
C LEU A 180 -16.01 24.31 -13.22
N PRO A 181 -16.48 25.52 -13.61
CA PRO A 181 -15.93 26.20 -14.79
C PRO A 181 -14.47 26.60 -14.65
N GLY A 182 -14.03 26.96 -13.44
CA GLY A 182 -12.69 27.50 -13.16
C GLY A 182 -11.66 26.46 -12.69
N ALA A 183 -12.09 25.25 -12.33
CA ALA A 183 -11.22 24.25 -11.72
C ALA A 183 -11.43 22.83 -12.28
N ILE A 184 -10.38 22.02 -12.18
CA ILE A 184 -10.36 20.58 -12.44
C ILE A 184 -10.05 19.89 -11.13
N PHE A 185 -10.88 18.93 -10.74
CA PHE A 185 -10.74 18.23 -9.47
C PHE A 185 -10.21 16.83 -9.69
N LEU A 186 -9.09 16.53 -9.04
CA LEU A 186 -8.43 15.24 -9.04
C LEU A 186 -8.45 14.67 -7.61
N PRO A 187 -8.41 13.34 -7.43
CA PRO A 187 -8.31 12.75 -6.09
C PRO A 187 -6.98 13.11 -5.39
N PRO A 188 -6.83 12.87 -4.07
CA PRO A 188 -5.57 13.12 -3.36
C PRO A 188 -4.41 12.33 -3.98
N GLY A 189 -3.28 12.99 -4.22
CA GLY A 189 -2.15 12.39 -4.98
C GLY A 189 -2.40 12.29 -6.49
N GLY A 190 -3.54 12.77 -6.98
CA GLY A 190 -3.94 12.80 -8.38
C GLY A 190 -3.12 13.72 -9.28
N TRP A 191 -2.38 14.67 -8.68
CA TRP A 191 -1.59 15.71 -9.33
C TRP A 191 -0.22 15.84 -8.67
N ALA A 192 0.84 15.69 -9.46
CA ALA A 192 2.23 15.88 -9.06
C ALA A 192 3.04 16.41 -10.27
N PRO A 193 4.27 16.92 -10.07
CA PRO A 193 5.11 17.35 -11.18
C PRO A 193 5.25 16.25 -12.23
N HIS A 194 4.87 16.55 -13.48
CA HIS A 194 4.87 15.63 -14.62
C HIS A 194 3.98 14.37 -14.45
N HIS A 195 2.96 14.43 -13.60
CA HIS A 195 2.08 13.28 -13.37
C HIS A 195 0.64 13.70 -13.03
N ALA A 196 -0.31 13.27 -13.85
CA ALA A 196 -1.74 13.34 -13.55
C ALA A 196 -2.38 11.95 -13.65
N HIS A 197 -3.19 11.59 -12.66
CA HIS A 197 -3.94 10.33 -12.69
C HIS A 197 -5.14 10.40 -13.65
N ASP A 198 -5.32 9.35 -14.44
CA ASP A 198 -6.41 9.19 -15.42
C ASP A 198 -7.52 8.27 -14.88
N VAL A 199 -7.74 8.31 -13.57
CA VAL A 199 -8.61 7.35 -12.88
C VAL A 199 -9.97 7.97 -12.56
N LEU A 200 -9.97 9.22 -12.10
CA LEU A 200 -11.16 9.98 -11.73
C LEU A 200 -10.86 11.48 -11.90
N ILE A 201 -11.74 12.18 -12.61
CA ILE A 201 -11.68 13.64 -12.82
C ILE A 201 -13.09 14.20 -12.68
N VAL A 202 -13.26 15.24 -11.86
CA VAL A 202 -14.51 16.02 -11.79
C VAL A 202 -14.29 17.40 -12.39
N CYS A 203 -15.15 17.81 -13.33
CA CYS A 203 -15.00 19.08 -14.03
C CYS A 203 -16.32 19.55 -14.66
N SER A 204 -16.33 20.72 -15.29
CA SER A 204 -17.47 21.17 -16.11
C SER A 204 -17.58 20.39 -17.43
N SER A 205 -18.77 20.43 -18.06
CA SER A 205 -18.98 19.77 -19.37
C SER A 205 -18.05 20.25 -20.47
N GLU A 206 -17.76 21.56 -20.53
CA GLU A 206 -16.80 22.13 -21.48
C GLU A 206 -15.38 21.60 -21.24
N THR A 207 -14.99 21.50 -19.97
CA THR A 207 -13.68 20.97 -19.60
C THR A 207 -13.56 19.50 -19.95
N ALA A 208 -14.62 18.70 -19.74
CA ALA A 208 -14.64 17.30 -20.14
C ALA A 208 -14.44 17.12 -21.66
N ASP A 209 -15.02 18.00 -22.48
CA ASP A 209 -14.82 18.01 -23.94
C ASP A 209 -13.35 18.31 -24.29
N ALA A 210 -12.74 19.28 -23.60
CA ALA A 210 -11.34 19.63 -23.79
C ALA A 210 -10.38 18.52 -23.35
N ILE A 211 -10.66 17.84 -22.22
CA ILE A 211 -9.88 16.69 -21.75
C ILE A 211 -9.94 15.55 -22.78
N ALA A 212 -11.13 15.23 -23.30
CA ALA A 212 -11.31 14.18 -24.30
C ALA A 212 -10.55 14.46 -25.62
N ALA A 213 -10.20 15.72 -25.92
CA ALA A 213 -9.43 16.08 -27.10
C ALA A 213 -7.99 15.53 -27.08
N LEU A 214 -7.47 15.14 -25.91
CA LEU A 214 -6.16 14.51 -25.76
C LEU A 214 -6.02 13.25 -26.63
N PHE A 215 -7.12 12.50 -26.84
CA PHE A 215 -7.11 11.35 -27.73
C PHE A 215 -6.70 11.72 -29.17
N GLY A 216 -7.20 12.84 -29.69
CA GLY A 216 -6.86 13.31 -31.04
C GLY A 216 -5.37 13.64 -31.17
N ARG A 217 -4.79 14.27 -30.16
CA ARG A 217 -3.34 14.55 -30.09
C ARG A 217 -2.53 13.27 -30.03
N ALA A 218 -2.91 12.32 -29.17
CA ALA A 218 -2.25 11.02 -29.03
C ALA A 218 -2.24 10.22 -30.35
N VAL A 219 -3.30 10.32 -31.16
CA VAL A 219 -3.36 9.69 -32.49
C VAL A 219 -2.41 10.35 -33.49
N LEU A 220 -2.18 11.66 -33.42
CA LEU A 220 -1.28 12.37 -34.32
C LEU A 220 0.20 12.17 -33.95
N GLU A 221 0.52 12.03 -32.68
CA GLU A 221 1.88 11.89 -32.15
C GLU A 221 2.39 10.43 -32.12
N ARG A 222 1.73 9.50 -32.85
CA ARG A 222 1.98 8.03 -32.84
C ARG A 222 3.42 7.57 -33.12
N VAL A 223 4.28 8.44 -33.65
CA VAL A 223 5.63 8.12 -34.14
C VAL A 223 6.74 8.75 -33.29
N SER A 224 6.46 9.84 -32.55
CA SER A 224 7.43 10.54 -31.70
C SER A 224 6.74 11.49 -30.71
N GLY A 225 7.15 11.49 -29.44
CA GLY A 225 6.72 12.49 -28.44
C GLY A 225 5.82 11.97 -27.32
N TRP A 226 5.32 10.72 -27.42
CA TRP A 226 4.52 10.10 -26.36
C TRP A 226 5.42 9.46 -25.28
N ASP A 227 5.26 9.91 -24.04
CA ASP A 227 6.05 9.47 -22.86
C ASP A 227 5.19 8.83 -21.76
N GLY A 228 3.92 8.53 -22.05
CA GLY A 228 2.98 7.90 -21.13
C GLY A 228 1.69 8.70 -20.95
N ILE A 229 0.59 8.06 -20.54
CA ILE A 229 -0.66 8.78 -20.28
C ILE A 229 -0.54 9.80 -19.15
N HIS A 230 0.26 9.54 -18.11
CA HIS A 230 0.32 10.41 -16.93
C HIS A 230 1.03 11.76 -17.19
N PRO A 231 2.22 11.80 -17.83
CA PRO A 231 2.82 13.08 -18.19
C PRO A 231 2.02 13.82 -19.28
N GLN A 232 1.52 13.11 -20.28
CA GLN A 232 0.72 13.71 -21.36
C GLN A 232 -0.60 14.30 -20.86
N LEU A 233 -1.28 13.61 -19.94
CA LEU A 233 -2.47 14.14 -19.30
C LEU A 233 -2.14 15.34 -18.42
N HIS A 234 -1.04 15.30 -17.66
CA HIS A 234 -0.59 16.44 -16.85
C HIS A 234 -0.41 17.70 -17.71
N ASP A 235 0.37 17.60 -18.78
CA ASP A 235 0.67 18.74 -19.65
C ASP A 235 -0.59 19.23 -20.37
N HIS A 236 -1.46 18.31 -20.78
CA HIS A 236 -2.74 18.65 -21.37
C HIS A 236 -3.64 19.41 -20.40
N LEU A 237 -3.80 18.92 -19.17
CA LEU A 237 -4.62 19.58 -18.14
C LEU A 237 -4.04 20.95 -17.76
N ALA A 238 -2.72 21.07 -17.63
CA ALA A 238 -2.04 22.35 -17.36
C ALA A 238 -2.30 23.37 -18.48
N SER A 239 -2.32 22.93 -19.74
CA SER A 239 -2.57 23.79 -20.89
C SER A 239 -4.00 24.39 -20.93
N LEU A 240 -4.95 23.80 -20.19
CA LEU A 240 -6.32 24.30 -20.12
C LEU A 240 -6.46 25.57 -19.28
N GLY A 241 -5.43 25.98 -18.54
CA GLY A 241 -5.41 27.21 -17.74
C GLY A 241 -6.42 27.21 -16.58
N LYS A 242 -6.81 26.04 -16.09
CA LYS A 242 -7.75 25.86 -14.97
C LYS A 242 -7.01 25.54 -13.68
N GLU A 243 -7.58 25.93 -12.55
CA GLU A 243 -7.02 25.60 -11.25
C GLU A 243 -7.15 24.09 -10.97
N ILE A 244 -6.07 23.44 -10.54
CA ILE A 244 -6.14 22.03 -10.12
C ILE A 244 -6.43 21.97 -8.62
N ARG A 245 -7.52 21.28 -8.26
CA ARG A 245 -7.98 21.12 -6.88
C ARG A 245 -8.17 19.64 -6.53
N THR A 246 -8.28 19.36 -5.24
CA THR A 246 -8.48 17.99 -4.74
C THR A 246 -9.96 17.72 -4.46
N VAL A 247 -10.48 16.58 -4.92
CA VAL A 247 -11.76 16.00 -4.46
C VAL A 247 -11.48 14.90 -3.43
N PRO A 248 -12.17 14.85 -2.27
CA PRO A 248 -11.81 13.96 -1.16
C PRO A 248 -12.27 12.50 -1.38
N VAL A 249 -11.85 11.89 -2.48
CA VAL A 249 -12.12 10.48 -2.82
C VAL A 249 -10.83 9.68 -2.67
N PRO A 250 -10.76 8.68 -1.76
CA PRO A 250 -9.58 7.83 -1.66
C PRO A 250 -9.42 6.98 -2.93
N LEU A 251 -8.26 7.10 -3.57
CA LEU A 251 -7.91 6.28 -4.73
C LEU A 251 -7.62 4.85 -4.30
N GLY A 252 -8.57 3.95 -4.56
CA GLY A 252 -8.38 2.51 -4.44
C GLY A 252 -9.09 1.80 -5.58
N LEU A 253 -8.35 1.05 -6.39
CA LEU A 253 -8.98 0.17 -7.38
C LEU A 253 -9.67 -0.97 -6.62
N ARG A 254 -11.00 -1.08 -6.74
CA ARG A 254 -11.71 -2.23 -6.19
C ARG A 254 -11.45 -3.45 -7.05
N GLU A 255 -10.99 -4.52 -6.45
CA GLU A 255 -10.83 -5.82 -7.10
C GLU A 255 -11.13 -6.96 -6.13
N ARG A 256 -11.65 -8.08 -6.64
CA ARG A 256 -11.82 -9.32 -5.87
C ARG A 256 -10.56 -10.17 -5.95
N ALA A 257 -9.53 -9.76 -5.20
CA ALA A 257 -8.25 -10.47 -5.08
C ALA A 257 -8.44 -11.98 -4.83
N GLU A 258 -9.37 -12.31 -3.96
CA GLU A 258 -9.76 -13.66 -3.56
C GLU A 258 -10.26 -14.53 -4.72
N GLN A 259 -10.80 -13.94 -5.78
CA GLN A 259 -11.30 -14.70 -6.94
C GLN A 259 -10.21 -14.98 -7.97
N HIS A 260 -9.34 -14.01 -8.25
CA HIS A 260 -8.38 -14.13 -9.36
C HIS A 260 -6.99 -14.62 -8.93
N GLN A 261 -6.54 -14.30 -7.71
CA GLN A 261 -5.21 -14.70 -7.25
C GLN A 261 -5.03 -16.23 -7.16
N PRO A 262 -6.00 -17.04 -6.66
CA PRO A 262 -5.88 -18.49 -6.66
C PRO A 262 -5.75 -19.08 -8.08
N ARG A 263 -6.58 -18.60 -9.02
CA ARG A 263 -6.53 -19.01 -10.43
C ARG A 263 -5.19 -18.64 -11.07
N ASN A 264 -4.68 -17.44 -10.79
CA ASN A 264 -3.40 -16.98 -11.29
C ASN A 264 -2.24 -17.84 -10.77
N ARG A 265 -2.23 -18.19 -9.47
CA ARG A 265 -1.21 -19.09 -8.89
C ARG A 265 -1.27 -20.48 -9.52
N THR A 266 -2.47 -21.02 -9.74
CA THR A 266 -2.67 -22.30 -10.43
C THR A 266 -2.09 -22.27 -11.85
N LEU A 267 -2.43 -21.24 -12.64
CA LEU A 267 -1.92 -21.09 -14.00
C LEU A 267 -0.38 -20.92 -14.02
N LEU A 268 0.17 -20.13 -13.11
CA LEU A 268 1.61 -19.95 -13.01
C LEU A 268 2.31 -21.27 -12.70
N ARG A 269 1.74 -22.06 -11.78
CA ARG A 269 2.24 -23.39 -11.43
C ARG A 269 2.23 -24.34 -12.63
N GLU A 270 1.15 -24.37 -13.42
CA GLU A 270 1.07 -25.16 -14.65
C GLU A 270 2.14 -24.76 -15.69
N LEU A 271 2.40 -23.46 -15.85
CA LEU A 271 3.43 -22.97 -16.77
C LEU A 271 4.84 -23.36 -16.29
N LEU A 272 5.09 -23.29 -14.99
CA LEU A 272 6.35 -23.72 -14.37
C LEU A 272 6.59 -25.22 -14.53
N GLU A 273 5.58 -26.05 -14.24
CA GLU A 273 5.63 -27.52 -14.33
C GLU A 273 5.76 -28.01 -15.78
N SER A 274 5.06 -27.37 -16.73
CA SER A 274 5.16 -27.71 -18.16
C SER A 274 6.46 -27.23 -18.80
N GLY A 275 7.22 -26.38 -18.11
CA GLY A 275 8.38 -25.71 -18.69
C GLY A 275 8.00 -24.76 -19.81
N ASN A 276 6.79 -24.19 -19.84
CA ASN A 276 6.36 -23.20 -20.84
C ASN A 276 6.60 -21.75 -20.35
N TRP A 277 7.86 -21.42 -20.03
CA TRP A 277 8.28 -20.11 -19.51
C TRP A 277 9.76 -19.82 -19.76
N ASP A 278 10.17 -18.60 -20.06
CA ASP A 278 11.55 -18.28 -20.39
C ASP A 278 12.46 -18.22 -19.16
N ALA A 279 13.50 -19.06 -19.13
CA ALA A 279 14.52 -19.07 -18.07
C ALA A 279 15.75 -18.22 -18.41
N ARG A 280 15.69 -17.32 -19.41
CA ARG A 280 16.82 -16.50 -19.83
C ARG A 280 17.46 -15.74 -18.66
N GLY A 281 18.75 -16.06 -18.46
CA GLY A 281 19.62 -15.45 -17.46
C GLY A 281 19.51 -16.04 -16.05
N TRP A 282 18.79 -17.16 -15.86
CA TRP A 282 18.97 -18.05 -14.71
C TRP A 282 20.19 -18.94 -14.94
N SER A 283 20.97 -19.20 -13.90
CA SER A 283 22.12 -20.11 -13.96
C SER A 283 21.71 -21.58 -13.84
N GLU A 284 20.55 -21.85 -13.26
CA GLU A 284 20.05 -23.21 -13.01
C GLU A 284 19.24 -23.79 -14.18
N PRO A 285 19.21 -25.14 -14.33
CA PRO A 285 18.41 -25.78 -15.36
C PRO A 285 16.92 -25.49 -15.22
N ARG A 286 16.30 -25.01 -16.30
CA ARG A 286 14.87 -24.65 -16.38
C ARG A 286 13.92 -25.71 -15.79
N PRO A 287 14.07 -27.04 -16.03
CA PRO A 287 13.16 -28.03 -15.45
C PRO A 287 13.25 -28.11 -13.92
N GLN A 288 14.46 -28.07 -13.36
CA GLN A 288 14.70 -28.15 -11.92
C GLN A 288 14.19 -26.89 -11.22
N LEU A 289 14.49 -25.72 -11.79
CA LEU A 289 14.00 -24.44 -11.27
C LEU A 289 12.47 -24.32 -11.36
N GLY A 290 11.88 -24.70 -12.50
CA GLY A 290 10.43 -24.70 -12.69
C GLY A 290 9.71 -25.58 -11.66
N GLN A 291 10.19 -26.81 -11.46
CA GLN A 291 9.61 -27.73 -10.49
C GLN A 291 9.75 -27.21 -9.04
N ALA A 292 10.91 -26.67 -8.67
CA ALA A 292 11.13 -26.12 -7.34
C ALA A 292 10.22 -24.91 -7.04
N LEU A 293 10.04 -24.01 -8.02
CA LEU A 293 9.14 -22.87 -7.91
C LEU A 293 7.66 -23.28 -7.84
N ALA A 294 7.28 -24.33 -8.55
CA ALA A 294 5.94 -24.90 -8.50
C ALA A 294 5.63 -25.50 -7.11
N GLU A 295 6.55 -26.26 -6.52
CA GLU A 295 6.40 -26.78 -5.16
C GLU A 295 6.33 -25.66 -4.12
N LEU A 296 7.13 -24.61 -4.30
CA LEU A 296 7.09 -23.43 -3.43
C LEU A 296 5.73 -22.71 -3.50
N LEU A 297 5.14 -22.57 -4.69
CA LEU A 297 3.79 -22.03 -4.86
C LEU A 297 2.73 -22.90 -4.18
N ARG A 298 2.85 -24.23 -4.24
CA ARG A 298 1.94 -25.13 -3.51
C ARG A 298 2.04 -24.92 -2.01
N ALA A 299 3.25 -24.72 -1.48
CA ALA A 299 3.44 -24.41 -0.05
C ALA A 299 2.80 -23.08 0.34
N VAL A 300 2.83 -22.07 -0.53
CA VAL A 300 2.09 -20.80 -0.32
C VAL A 300 0.58 -21.05 -0.23
N GLU A 301 0.03 -21.83 -1.17
CA GLU A 301 -1.40 -22.17 -1.20
C GLU A 301 -1.80 -22.92 0.08
N GLU A 302 -0.98 -23.85 0.56
CA GLU A 302 -1.18 -24.57 1.81
C GLU A 302 -1.24 -23.65 3.03
N VAL A 303 -0.38 -22.63 3.11
CA VAL A 303 -0.46 -21.62 4.17
C VAL A 303 -1.75 -20.80 4.09
N LEU A 304 -2.13 -20.37 2.87
CA LEU A 304 -3.36 -19.59 2.64
C LEU A 304 -4.63 -20.37 2.95
N GLU A 305 -4.61 -21.69 2.76
CA GLU A 305 -5.70 -22.60 3.10
C GLU A 305 -5.71 -23.03 4.58
N ALA A 306 -4.90 -22.37 5.43
CA ALA A 306 -4.74 -22.69 6.85
C ALA A 306 -4.27 -24.14 7.10
N ARG A 307 -3.38 -24.66 6.24
CA ARG A 307 -2.71 -25.98 6.37
C ARG A 307 -1.19 -25.81 6.56
N PRO A 308 -0.71 -25.10 7.60
CA PRO A 308 0.70 -24.78 7.77
C PRO A 308 1.59 -26.03 7.93
N GLU A 309 1.10 -27.12 8.51
CA GLU A 309 1.87 -28.37 8.65
C GLU A 309 2.18 -29.01 7.29
N ALA A 310 1.22 -29.00 6.36
CA ALA A 310 1.42 -29.51 5.01
C ALA A 310 2.44 -28.66 4.24
N ALA A 311 2.35 -27.34 4.38
CA ALA A 311 3.33 -26.42 3.80
C ALA A 311 4.74 -26.70 4.34
N LEU A 312 4.88 -26.89 5.65
CA LEU A 312 6.16 -27.22 6.27
C LEU A 312 6.70 -28.55 5.74
N GLU A 313 5.93 -29.63 5.72
CA GLU A 313 6.36 -30.92 5.17
C GLU A 313 6.82 -30.83 3.72
N ARG A 314 6.11 -30.06 2.88
CA ARG A 314 6.48 -29.81 1.50
C ARG A 314 7.81 -29.08 1.36
N LEU A 315 8.00 -28.03 2.15
CA LEU A 315 9.24 -27.26 2.15
C LEU A 315 10.43 -28.12 2.60
N ARG A 316 10.25 -28.99 3.59
CA ARG A 316 11.27 -29.93 4.04
C ARG A 316 11.69 -30.88 2.91
N ALA A 317 10.70 -31.50 2.25
CA ALA A 317 10.94 -32.36 1.10
C ALA A 317 11.61 -31.64 -0.09
N LEU A 318 11.34 -30.35 -0.27
CA LEU A 318 12.00 -29.51 -1.27
C LEU A 318 13.47 -29.26 -0.90
N LEU A 319 13.76 -28.94 0.37
CA LEU A 319 15.12 -28.64 0.86
C LEU A 319 16.04 -29.87 0.84
N ASP A 320 15.48 -31.06 1.10
CA ASP A 320 16.19 -32.34 1.05
C ASP A 320 16.71 -32.67 -0.37
N ARG A 321 16.09 -32.13 -1.42
CA ARG A 321 16.42 -32.42 -2.83
C ARG A 321 17.45 -31.49 -3.46
N GLU A 322 18.18 -30.73 -2.65
CA GLU A 322 19.17 -29.75 -3.12
C GLU A 322 18.57 -28.72 -4.10
N PRO A 323 17.60 -27.91 -3.63
CA PRO A 323 16.90 -27.03 -4.54
C PRO A 323 17.82 -25.89 -5.03
N PRO A 324 17.51 -25.26 -6.18
CA PRO A 324 18.22 -24.07 -6.66
C PRO A 324 18.34 -22.98 -5.58
N LEU A 325 19.45 -22.23 -5.59
CA LEU A 325 19.66 -21.12 -4.65
C LEU A 325 18.50 -20.11 -4.71
N ALA A 326 17.96 -19.89 -5.91
CA ALA A 326 16.84 -19.01 -6.18
C ALA A 326 15.59 -19.25 -5.33
N VAL A 327 15.35 -20.48 -4.84
CA VAL A 327 14.14 -20.80 -4.07
C VAL A 327 14.32 -20.71 -2.55
N LEU A 328 15.56 -20.53 -2.05
CA LEU A 328 15.82 -20.49 -0.60
C LEU A 328 15.20 -19.26 0.08
N GLU A 329 15.25 -18.08 -0.56
CA GLU A 329 14.56 -16.88 -0.04
C GLU A 329 13.07 -17.18 0.17
N GLY A 330 12.46 -17.81 -0.83
CA GLY A 330 11.06 -18.17 -0.82
C GLY A 330 10.71 -19.21 0.22
N ALA A 331 11.47 -20.30 0.29
CA ALA A 331 11.27 -21.36 1.27
C ALA A 331 11.35 -20.82 2.70
N ALA A 332 12.30 -19.93 2.98
CA ALA A 332 12.42 -19.27 4.27
C ALA A 332 11.21 -18.36 4.55
N SER A 333 10.70 -17.62 3.56
CA SER A 333 9.49 -16.79 3.72
C SER A 333 8.26 -17.62 4.04
N VAL A 334 7.98 -18.68 3.26
CA VAL A 334 6.77 -19.49 3.41
C VAL A 334 6.80 -20.28 4.72
N ALA A 335 7.96 -20.83 5.10
CA ALA A 335 8.12 -21.47 6.40
C ALA A 335 7.90 -20.48 7.55
N ALA A 336 8.39 -19.24 7.43
CA ALA A 336 8.16 -18.21 8.45
C ALA A 336 6.67 -17.89 8.60
N ASP A 337 5.94 -17.77 7.49
CA ASP A 337 4.49 -17.51 7.51
C ASP A 337 3.71 -18.68 8.14
N ALA A 338 4.05 -19.92 7.79
CA ALA A 338 3.46 -21.12 8.40
C ALA A 338 3.71 -21.18 9.93
N LEU A 339 4.92 -20.86 10.37
CA LEU A 339 5.30 -20.88 11.79
C LEU A 339 4.69 -19.71 12.57
N LEU A 340 4.55 -18.53 11.96
CA LEU A 340 3.81 -17.41 12.56
C LEU A 340 2.34 -17.77 12.80
N ALA A 341 1.70 -18.47 11.85
CA ALA A 341 0.33 -18.96 12.01
C ALA A 341 0.18 -19.93 13.20
N GLN A 342 1.24 -20.65 13.56
CA GLN A 342 1.31 -21.51 14.75
C GLN A 342 1.78 -20.77 16.03
N GLY A 343 2.00 -19.45 15.97
CA GLY A 343 2.51 -18.66 17.10
C GLY A 343 4.01 -18.83 17.38
N ARG A 344 4.74 -19.53 16.51
CA ARG A 344 6.18 -19.84 16.63
C ARG A 344 7.07 -18.69 16.17
N LYS A 345 6.93 -17.55 16.85
CA LYS A 345 7.59 -16.28 16.52
C LYS A 345 9.12 -16.37 16.43
N ARG A 346 9.75 -17.16 17.31
CA ARG A 346 11.21 -17.37 17.32
C ARG A 346 11.69 -18.08 16.05
N ASP A 347 11.00 -19.14 15.63
CA ASP A 347 11.33 -19.88 14.41
C ASP A 347 11.18 -19.02 13.16
N ALA A 348 10.08 -18.27 13.10
CA ALA A 348 9.87 -17.31 12.02
C ALA A 348 10.93 -16.21 11.98
N TYR A 349 11.37 -15.70 13.13
CA TYR A 349 12.45 -14.72 13.20
C TYR A 349 13.77 -15.26 12.61
N ALA A 350 14.17 -16.48 12.98
CA ALA A 350 15.36 -17.12 12.44
C ALA A 350 15.28 -17.26 10.91
N LEU A 351 14.15 -17.72 10.40
CA LEU A 351 13.91 -17.88 8.96
C LEU A 351 13.91 -16.56 8.21
N LEU A 352 13.34 -15.49 8.77
CA LEU A 352 13.36 -14.18 8.14
C LEU A 352 14.78 -13.56 8.09
N LEU A 353 15.65 -13.87 9.07
CA LEU A 353 17.07 -13.49 8.98
C LEU A 353 17.78 -14.28 7.86
N MET A 354 17.56 -15.60 7.82
CA MET A 354 18.10 -16.47 6.77
C MET A 354 17.64 -16.04 5.38
N ARG A 355 16.37 -15.62 5.25
CA ARG A 355 15.81 -15.06 4.02
C ARG A 355 16.60 -13.84 3.54
N VAL A 356 16.93 -12.92 4.44
CA VAL A 356 17.71 -11.71 4.11
C VAL A 356 19.08 -12.11 3.56
N LEU A 357 19.75 -13.07 4.20
CA LEU A 357 21.05 -13.57 3.73
C LEU A 357 20.94 -14.26 2.36
N ALA A 358 19.89 -15.07 2.16
CA ALA A 358 19.63 -15.75 0.89
C ALA A 358 19.45 -14.77 -0.29
N ALA A 359 18.85 -13.60 -0.03
CA ALA A 359 18.60 -12.58 -1.05
C ALA A 359 19.84 -11.75 -1.40
N LEU A 360 20.71 -11.43 -0.44
CA LEU A 360 21.83 -10.49 -0.64
C LEU A 360 23.09 -11.12 -1.24
N VAL A 361 23.31 -12.41 -1.03
CA VAL A 361 24.50 -13.11 -1.56
C VAL A 361 24.54 -13.15 -3.10
N PRO A 362 23.42 -13.37 -3.83
CA PRO A 362 23.42 -13.27 -5.29
C PRO A 362 23.43 -11.83 -5.82
N GLU A 363 22.89 -10.84 -5.09
CA GLU A 363 22.82 -9.44 -5.53
C GLU A 363 23.23 -8.43 -4.42
N PRO A 364 24.53 -8.18 -4.21
CA PRO A 364 25.06 -7.46 -3.03
C PRO A 364 24.69 -5.96 -2.93
N GLY A 365 24.22 -5.34 -4.03
CA GLY A 365 23.80 -3.92 -4.09
C GLY A 365 22.41 -3.65 -3.52
N TRP A 366 21.70 -4.69 -3.09
CA TRP A 366 20.28 -4.61 -2.71
C TRP A 366 20.00 -4.12 -1.29
N LEU A 367 21.02 -4.02 -0.43
CA LEU A 367 20.89 -3.43 0.92
C LEU A 367 20.35 -2.00 0.88
N GLU A 368 20.57 -1.28 -0.23
CA GLU A 368 20.22 0.13 -0.40
C GLU A 368 18.81 0.35 -0.98
N ASP A 369 18.09 -0.72 -1.37
CA ASP A 369 16.73 -0.61 -1.93
C ASP A 369 15.64 -0.53 -0.82
N GLY A 370 14.60 0.26 -1.06
CA GLY A 370 13.46 0.46 -0.15
C GLY A 370 12.67 -0.80 0.17
N GLU A 371 12.88 -1.90 -0.56
CA GLU A 371 12.30 -3.21 -0.25
C GLU A 371 12.96 -3.93 0.93
N PHE A 372 14.25 -3.69 1.21
CA PHE A 372 14.93 -4.25 2.37
C PHE A 372 14.17 -3.86 3.65
N HIS A 373 13.72 -2.61 3.73
CA HIS A 373 12.90 -2.07 4.82
C HIS A 373 11.58 -2.83 5.06
N ARG A 374 10.98 -3.47 4.04
CA ARG A 374 9.77 -4.29 4.23
C ARG A 374 10.07 -5.61 4.95
N ASN A 375 11.20 -6.23 4.65
CA ASN A 375 11.68 -7.41 5.37
C ASN A 375 12.08 -7.04 6.82
N LEU A 376 12.65 -5.84 7.02
CA LEU A 376 12.90 -5.28 8.36
C LEU A 376 11.62 -5.12 9.17
N THR A 377 10.56 -4.59 8.55
CA THR A 377 9.26 -4.44 9.19
C THR A 377 8.70 -5.79 9.61
N ARG A 378 8.73 -6.82 8.73
CA ARG A 378 8.29 -8.19 9.07
C ARG A 378 9.13 -8.82 10.18
N LEU A 379 10.45 -8.68 10.13
CA LEU A 379 11.35 -9.14 11.19
C LEU A 379 11.03 -8.50 12.54
N SER A 380 10.64 -7.23 12.51
CA SER A 380 10.29 -6.51 13.72
C SER A 380 8.90 -6.85 14.26
N GLU A 381 7.92 -7.05 13.37
CA GLU A 381 6.57 -7.51 13.70
C GLU A 381 6.57 -8.95 14.25
N ALA A 382 7.49 -9.80 13.80
CA ALA A 382 7.70 -11.15 14.31
C ALA A 382 8.19 -11.17 15.77
N GLY A 383 8.50 -10.02 16.39
CA GLY A 383 8.71 -9.91 17.83
C GLY A 383 10.12 -10.25 18.32
N GLY A 384 11.10 -10.39 17.42
CA GLY A 384 12.50 -10.48 17.79
C GLY A 384 13.05 -9.12 18.24
N PRO A 385 13.89 -9.03 19.29
CA PRO A 385 14.59 -7.80 19.60
C PRO A 385 15.62 -7.54 18.51
N LEU A 386 15.26 -6.75 17.50
CA LEU A 386 16.19 -6.35 16.44
C LEU A 386 17.42 -5.68 17.08
N THR A 387 18.54 -6.40 17.08
CA THR A 387 19.83 -5.85 17.45
C THR A 387 20.78 -6.14 16.30
N GLY A 388 21.56 -5.15 15.87
CA GLY A 388 22.53 -5.35 14.77
C GLY A 388 23.46 -6.54 15.01
N GLN A 389 23.77 -6.88 16.27
CA GLN A 389 24.60 -8.04 16.63
C GLN A 389 23.97 -9.41 16.29
N GLN A 390 22.64 -9.49 16.13
CA GLN A 390 21.92 -10.75 15.90
C GLN A 390 21.89 -11.22 14.44
N ALA A 391 22.32 -10.40 13.49
CA ALA A 391 22.34 -10.80 12.08
C ALA A 391 23.66 -11.47 11.64
N SER A 392 24.59 -11.74 12.56
CA SER A 392 25.82 -12.50 12.27
C SER A 392 25.55 -14.01 12.16
N CYS A 393 26.37 -14.74 11.40
CA CYS A 393 26.27 -16.20 11.31
C CYS A 393 26.37 -16.87 12.70
N ALA A 394 27.30 -16.40 13.55
CA ALA A 394 27.45 -16.91 14.91
C ALA A 394 26.22 -16.64 15.80
N ALA A 395 25.53 -15.50 15.62
CA ALA A 395 24.30 -15.21 16.34
C ALA A 395 23.12 -16.06 15.85
N ILE A 396 23.07 -16.39 14.56
CA ILE A 396 22.09 -17.32 14.01
C ILE A 396 22.33 -18.72 14.60
N GLU A 397 23.57 -19.20 14.63
CA GLU A 397 23.92 -20.48 15.25
C GLU A 397 23.55 -20.52 16.74
N ALA A 398 23.90 -19.49 17.51
CA ALA A 398 23.51 -19.38 18.91
C ALA A 398 21.98 -19.39 19.10
N LEU A 399 21.24 -18.70 18.22
CA LEU A 399 19.77 -18.71 18.22
C LEU A 399 19.20 -20.12 18.00
N LEU A 400 19.85 -20.91 17.15
CA LEU A 400 19.47 -22.30 16.86
C LEU A 400 19.80 -23.25 18.02
N ASP A 401 20.80 -22.94 18.84
CA ASP A 401 21.26 -23.84 19.93
C ASP A 401 20.54 -23.63 21.26
N GLU A 402 20.04 -22.42 21.51
CA GLU A 402 19.37 -22.04 22.77
C GLU A 402 18.01 -22.73 23.02
N ALA A 403 17.32 -23.24 21.98
CA ALA A 403 16.02 -23.88 22.12
C ALA A 403 15.74 -24.88 20.98
N PRO A 404 14.86 -25.89 21.19
CA PRO A 404 14.43 -26.76 20.11
C PRO A 404 13.64 -25.98 19.05
N MET A 405 14.19 -25.92 17.83
CA MET A 405 13.61 -25.25 16.68
C MET A 405 12.81 -26.22 15.81
N ALA A 406 11.92 -25.70 14.96
CA ALA A 406 11.23 -26.54 13.97
C ALA A 406 12.26 -27.16 13.01
N PRO A 407 12.09 -28.43 12.57
CA PRO A 407 13.05 -29.08 11.67
C PRO A 407 13.38 -28.24 10.42
N VAL A 408 12.35 -27.63 9.80
CA VAL A 408 12.51 -26.79 8.62
C VAL A 408 13.49 -25.63 8.82
N VAL A 409 13.60 -25.09 10.05
CA VAL A 409 14.51 -23.96 10.33
C VAL A 409 15.95 -24.40 10.16
N ARG A 410 16.28 -25.59 10.68
CA ARG A 410 17.63 -26.15 10.54
C ARG A 410 17.90 -26.57 9.09
N GLU A 411 16.91 -27.13 8.42
CA GLU A 411 17.05 -27.54 7.01
C GLU A 411 17.30 -26.34 6.08
N VAL A 412 16.63 -25.20 6.29
CA VAL A 412 16.92 -23.95 5.57
C VAL A 412 18.35 -23.47 5.84
N TRP A 413 18.78 -23.48 7.11
CA TRP A 413 20.15 -23.10 7.47
C TRP A 413 21.19 -24.02 6.82
N THR A 414 20.98 -25.33 6.89
CA THR A 414 21.85 -26.33 6.25
C THR A 414 21.89 -26.14 4.73
N ALA A 415 20.75 -25.86 4.09
CA ALA A 415 20.71 -25.60 2.66
C ALA A 415 21.51 -24.33 2.29
N LEU A 416 21.42 -23.27 3.10
CA LEU A 416 22.23 -22.05 2.90
C LEU A 416 23.73 -22.33 3.02
N LEU A 417 24.15 -23.03 4.08
CA LEU A 417 25.56 -23.38 4.30
C LEU A 417 26.14 -24.27 3.19
N ARG A 418 25.30 -25.13 2.60
CA ARG A 418 25.71 -25.99 1.49
C ARG A 418 25.82 -25.21 0.17
N LEU A 419 24.86 -24.33 -0.11
CA LEU A 419 24.73 -23.68 -1.41
C LEU A 419 25.55 -22.39 -1.52
N LEU A 420 25.99 -21.81 -0.40
CA LEU A 420 26.75 -20.57 -0.35
C LEU A 420 28.08 -20.75 0.39
N PRO A 421 29.21 -20.25 -0.17
CA PRO A 421 30.50 -20.24 0.52
C PRO A 421 30.41 -19.48 1.86
N TRP A 422 31.02 -20.05 2.92
CA TRP A 422 30.97 -19.47 4.27
C TRP A 422 31.56 -18.05 4.35
N ASP A 423 32.64 -17.79 3.62
CA ASP A 423 33.27 -16.46 3.52
C ASP A 423 32.27 -15.42 3.00
N ARG A 424 31.48 -15.75 1.97
CA ARG A 424 30.44 -14.86 1.44
C ARG A 424 29.27 -14.72 2.39
N LEU A 425 28.77 -15.82 2.94
CA LEU A 425 27.64 -15.80 3.87
C LEU A 425 27.96 -14.97 5.12
N SER A 426 29.17 -15.15 5.68
CA SER A 426 29.64 -14.42 6.85
C SER A 426 29.89 -12.93 6.57
N ALA A 427 30.43 -12.59 5.39
CA ALA A 427 30.59 -11.19 4.98
C ALA A 427 29.24 -10.47 4.83
N GLU A 428 28.25 -11.09 4.16
CA GLU A 428 26.92 -10.49 4.03
C GLU A 428 26.19 -10.40 5.37
N ALA A 429 26.32 -11.41 6.24
CA ALA A 429 25.81 -11.36 7.60
C ALA A 429 26.40 -10.19 8.41
N ALA A 430 27.70 -9.90 8.23
CA ALA A 430 28.34 -8.74 8.86
C ALA A 430 27.82 -7.40 8.29
N ARG A 431 27.66 -7.29 6.96
CA ARG A 431 27.08 -6.09 6.32
C ARG A 431 25.66 -5.81 6.79
N VAL A 432 24.85 -6.86 6.86
CA VAL A 432 23.48 -6.79 7.37
C VAL A 432 23.47 -6.37 8.83
N ALA A 433 24.31 -6.98 9.67
CA ALA A 433 24.48 -6.61 11.08
C ALA A 433 24.86 -5.14 11.28
N GLU A 434 25.79 -4.63 10.45
CA GLU A 434 26.21 -3.24 10.45
C GLU A 434 25.06 -2.31 10.05
N PHE A 435 24.39 -2.59 8.93
CA PHE A 435 23.23 -1.82 8.46
C PHE A 435 22.12 -1.76 9.53
N PHE A 436 21.72 -2.91 10.09
CA PHE A 436 20.76 -2.98 11.19
C PHE A 436 21.19 -2.20 12.43
N GLY A 437 22.49 -2.20 12.72
CA GLY A 437 23.07 -1.45 13.82
C GLY A 437 22.98 0.07 13.61
N GLN A 438 22.78 0.53 12.38
CA GLN A 438 22.73 1.94 11.98
C GLN A 438 21.32 2.41 11.58
N ASP A 439 20.38 1.52 11.33
CA ASP A 439 18.99 1.86 11.01
C ASP A 439 18.28 2.53 12.21
N ILE A 440 17.77 3.75 12.00
CA ILE A 440 17.14 4.56 13.05
C ILE A 440 15.84 3.94 13.56
N ALA A 441 15.04 3.28 12.71
CA ALA A 441 13.80 2.64 13.14
C ALA A 441 14.09 1.42 14.03
N VAL A 442 15.12 0.64 13.69
CA VAL A 442 15.58 -0.50 14.48
C VAL A 442 16.19 -0.04 15.81
N MET A 443 17.08 0.95 15.79
CA MET A 443 17.62 1.55 16.99
C MET A 443 16.53 2.12 17.89
N SER A 444 15.49 2.74 17.32
CA SER A 444 14.33 3.25 18.04
C SER A 444 13.57 2.15 18.80
N ARG A 445 13.31 1.00 18.17
CA ARG A 445 12.64 -0.13 18.85
C ARG A 445 13.50 -0.71 19.97
N ARG A 446 14.81 -0.85 19.73
CA ARG A 446 15.77 -1.29 20.76
C ARG A 446 15.83 -0.29 21.93
N PHE A 447 15.82 1.00 21.64
CA PHE A 447 15.76 2.07 22.64
C PHE A 447 14.57 1.87 23.58
N TRP A 448 13.37 1.68 23.04
CA TRP A 448 12.17 1.48 23.85
C TRP A 448 12.26 0.23 24.72
N LYS A 449 12.84 -0.86 24.22
CA LYS A 449 13.08 -2.07 25.03
C LYS A 449 14.05 -1.80 26.19
N LEU A 450 15.15 -1.10 25.94
CA LEU A 450 16.12 -0.73 26.98
C LEU A 450 15.48 0.19 28.03
N LEU A 451 14.75 1.22 27.59
CA LEU A 451 14.10 2.18 28.46
C LEU A 451 13.03 1.51 29.34
N ASN A 452 12.21 0.63 28.76
CA ASN A 452 11.18 -0.12 29.51
C ASN A 452 11.79 -1.19 30.43
N GLY A 453 12.95 -1.75 30.07
CA GLY A 453 13.74 -2.64 30.92
C GLY A 453 14.58 -1.91 31.98
N ASN A 454 14.35 -0.61 32.19
CA ASN A 454 15.06 0.26 33.13
C ASN A 454 16.59 0.35 32.90
N ARG A 455 17.07 0.05 31.69
CA ARG A 455 18.48 0.17 31.27
C ARG A 455 18.73 1.56 30.68
N ILE A 456 18.56 2.59 31.52
CA ILE A 456 18.48 4.00 31.10
C ILE A 456 19.78 4.48 30.42
N ASP A 457 20.95 4.10 30.93
CA ASP A 457 22.23 4.59 30.38
C ASP A 457 22.53 4.00 28.99
N GLU A 458 22.16 2.74 28.76
CA GLU A 458 22.27 2.13 27.44
C GLU A 458 21.27 2.71 26.45
N ALA A 459 20.06 3.04 26.91
CA ALA A 459 19.09 3.77 26.11
C ALA A 459 19.61 5.17 25.75
N ALA A 460 20.26 5.86 26.68
CA ALA A 460 20.89 7.16 26.46
C ALA A 460 22.01 7.10 25.42
N ALA A 461 22.91 6.13 25.54
CA ALA A 461 23.98 5.91 24.57
C ALA A 461 23.44 5.61 23.18
N LEU A 462 22.36 4.81 23.09
CA LEU A 462 21.71 4.48 21.83
C LEU A 462 21.03 5.69 21.19
N ALA A 463 20.31 6.52 21.97
CA ALA A 463 19.69 7.74 21.48
C ALA A 463 20.73 8.77 21.00
N ALA A 464 21.86 8.89 21.71
CA ALA A 464 22.99 9.72 21.28
C ALA A 464 23.58 9.22 19.95
N ARG A 465 23.74 7.91 19.80
CA ARG A 465 24.17 7.30 18.53
C ARG A 465 23.18 7.54 17.40
N MET A 466 21.87 7.43 17.65
CA MET A 466 20.83 7.75 16.66
C MET A 466 20.95 9.19 16.16
N ARG A 467 21.13 10.14 17.08
CA ARG A 467 21.32 11.56 16.75
C ARG A 467 22.61 11.81 15.96
N GLN A 468 23.68 11.08 16.23
CA GLN A 468 24.93 11.18 15.48
C GLN A 468 24.80 10.57 14.08
N ALA A 469 24.16 9.41 13.97
CA ALA A 469 23.99 8.68 12.71
C ALA A 469 23.04 9.39 11.75
N ALA A 470 21.97 10.02 12.25
CA ALA A 470 21.03 10.79 11.45
C ALA A 470 20.67 12.11 12.15
N PRO A 471 21.50 13.17 12.02
CA PRO A 471 21.27 14.46 12.67
C PRO A 471 19.97 15.17 12.23
N GLY A 472 19.49 14.85 11.03
CA GLY A 472 18.23 15.37 10.48
C GLY A 472 16.99 14.54 10.85
N ASP A 473 17.14 13.46 11.61
CA ASP A 473 16.02 12.63 12.05
C ASP A 473 15.60 12.99 13.48
N TRP A 474 14.32 13.34 13.65
CA TRP A 474 13.77 13.80 14.93
C TRP A 474 13.83 12.74 16.03
N ARG A 475 13.82 11.44 15.69
CA ARG A 475 13.68 10.32 16.65
C ARG A 475 14.85 10.27 17.63
N GLY A 476 16.07 10.51 17.17
CA GLY A 476 17.24 10.50 18.06
C GLY A 476 17.16 11.58 19.14
N VAL A 477 16.67 12.78 18.77
CA VAL A 477 16.50 13.91 19.70
C VAL A 477 15.33 13.65 20.64
N ASP A 478 14.19 13.17 20.14
CA ASP A 478 13.03 12.86 20.98
C ASP A 478 13.32 11.73 22.00
N HIS A 479 14.07 10.70 21.58
CA HIS A 479 14.48 9.59 22.45
C HIS A 479 15.39 10.06 23.59
N LEU A 480 16.30 11.01 23.33
CA LEU A 480 17.04 11.69 24.41
C LEU A 480 16.08 12.42 25.36
N GLY A 481 15.04 13.06 24.82
CA GLY A 481 13.97 13.64 25.63
C GLY A 481 13.26 12.62 26.51
N HIS A 482 13.03 11.39 26.03
CA HIS A 482 12.46 10.30 26.84
C HIS A 482 13.39 9.84 27.96
N VAL A 483 14.71 9.80 27.71
CA VAL A 483 15.72 9.52 28.74
C VAL A 483 15.70 10.60 29.81
N HIS A 484 15.70 11.87 29.42
CA HIS A 484 15.61 13.01 30.34
C HIS A 484 14.33 12.93 31.20
N SER A 485 13.17 12.63 30.60
CA SER A 485 11.93 12.43 31.35
C SER A 485 12.05 11.31 32.38
N ARG A 486 12.64 10.16 32.02
CA ARG A 486 12.85 9.04 32.96
C ARG A 486 13.80 9.39 34.10
N ARG A 487 14.75 10.30 33.88
CA ARG A 487 15.65 10.84 34.90
C ARG A 487 15.04 11.97 35.73
N GLY A 488 13.81 12.41 35.42
CA GLY A 488 13.14 13.54 36.09
C GLY A 488 13.60 14.92 35.59
N GLU A 489 14.39 14.98 34.52
CA GLU A 489 14.95 16.19 33.92
C GLU A 489 13.94 16.81 32.94
N ILE A 490 12.75 17.18 33.44
CA ILE A 490 11.58 17.53 32.61
C ILE A 490 11.84 18.70 31.66
N ARG A 491 12.65 19.68 32.08
CA ARG A 491 12.99 20.83 31.23
C ARG A 491 13.88 20.44 30.05
N ALA A 492 14.90 19.62 30.28
CA ALA A 492 15.74 19.08 29.20
C ALA A 492 14.92 18.16 28.26
N ALA A 493 13.96 17.43 28.81
CA ALA A 493 13.03 16.65 28.01
C ALA A 493 12.15 17.52 27.10
N LEU A 494 11.66 18.66 27.61
CA LEU A 494 10.89 19.63 26.82
C LEU A 494 11.73 20.25 25.71
N ASP A 495 12.98 20.62 26.00
CA ASP A 495 13.90 21.18 24.99
C ASP A 495 14.12 20.17 23.85
N CYS A 496 14.32 18.89 24.17
CA CYS A 496 14.46 17.82 23.19
C CYS A 496 13.18 17.60 22.37
N ALA A 497 12.01 17.51 23.03
CA ALA A 497 10.73 17.31 22.34
C ALA A 497 10.38 18.49 21.41
N THR A 498 10.69 19.72 21.84
CA THR A 498 10.48 20.94 21.05
C THR A 498 11.40 20.97 19.84
N ALA A 499 12.67 20.59 20.02
CA ALA A 499 13.61 20.46 18.91
C ALA A 499 13.18 19.39 17.90
N ALA A 500 12.71 18.22 18.38
CA ALA A 500 12.16 17.18 17.52
C ALA A 500 10.90 17.65 16.77
N LEU A 501 9.99 18.37 17.42
CA LEU A 501 8.80 18.94 16.81
C LEU A 501 9.14 20.00 15.75
N ALA A 502 10.19 20.80 15.96
CA ALA A 502 10.65 21.75 14.96
C ALA A 502 11.17 21.07 13.68
N MET A 503 11.64 19.82 13.78
CA MET A 503 12.05 19.01 12.64
C MET A 503 10.86 18.37 11.92
N GLU A 504 9.80 17.99 12.66
CA GLU A 504 8.56 17.41 12.12
C GLU A 504 7.30 18.12 12.67
N PRO A 505 6.93 19.30 12.13
CA PRO A 505 5.85 20.13 12.69
C PRO A 505 4.46 19.50 12.66
N GLU A 506 4.22 18.58 11.73
CA GLU A 506 2.93 17.91 11.53
C GLU A 506 2.78 16.63 12.35
N ASN A 507 3.81 16.25 13.12
CA ASN A 507 3.78 15.05 13.94
C ASN A 507 2.94 15.27 15.21
N TRP A 508 1.68 14.83 15.15
CA TRP A 508 0.72 14.89 16.27
C TRP A 508 1.23 14.22 17.56
N GLY A 509 2.07 13.18 17.45
CA GLY A 509 2.65 12.50 18.61
C GLY A 509 3.66 13.39 19.36
N LEU A 510 4.48 14.13 18.62
CA LEU A 510 5.42 15.11 19.19
C LEU A 510 4.68 16.31 19.80
N LEU A 511 3.60 16.78 19.17
CA LEU A 511 2.72 17.82 19.73
C LEU A 511 2.13 17.40 21.07
N ALA A 512 1.54 16.20 21.14
CA ALA A 512 1.00 15.65 22.38
C ALA A 512 2.08 15.50 23.46
N ARG A 513 3.30 15.12 23.07
CA ARG A 513 4.44 14.99 23.99
C ARG A 513 4.89 16.33 24.57
N VAL A 514 5.04 17.35 23.75
CA VAL A 514 5.33 18.73 24.19
C VAL A 514 4.23 19.21 25.14
N GLY A 515 2.96 18.96 24.80
CA GLY A 515 1.83 19.25 25.67
C GLY A 515 1.94 18.56 27.04
N LYS A 516 2.30 17.27 27.06
CA LYS A 516 2.47 16.50 28.31
C LYS A 516 3.63 17.01 29.17
N LEU A 517 4.73 17.44 28.55
CA LEU A 517 5.89 17.98 29.26
C LEU A 517 5.59 19.37 29.84
N HIS A 518 4.85 20.21 29.12
CA HIS A 518 4.31 21.46 29.67
C HIS A 518 3.36 21.21 30.85
N GLU A 519 2.50 20.20 30.78
CA GLU A 519 1.63 19.80 31.88
C GLU A 519 2.46 19.41 33.12
N GLN A 520 3.51 18.60 32.95
CA GLN A 520 4.42 18.21 34.04
C GLN A 520 5.14 19.40 34.68
N LEU A 521 5.44 20.44 33.90
CA LEU A 521 6.01 21.71 34.40
C LEU A 521 4.97 22.67 35.00
N GLY A 522 3.68 22.31 35.00
CA GLY A 522 2.58 23.17 35.49
C GLY A 522 2.16 24.27 34.51
N GLN A 523 2.66 24.24 33.28
CA GLN A 523 2.38 25.21 32.22
C GLN A 523 1.11 24.81 31.47
N LEU A 524 -0.01 24.82 32.18
CA LEU A 524 -1.29 24.27 31.69
C LEU A 524 -1.83 24.95 30.41
N PRO A 525 -1.73 26.29 30.23
CA PRO A 525 -2.17 26.93 28.98
C PRO A 525 -1.40 26.44 27.75
N GLN A 526 -0.07 26.28 27.87
CA GLN A 526 0.77 25.76 26.80
C GLN A 526 0.48 24.28 26.54
N ALA A 527 0.26 23.50 27.61
CA ALA A 527 -0.14 22.10 27.49
C ALA A 527 -1.45 21.96 26.69
N ARG A 528 -2.44 22.80 27.00
CA ARG A 528 -3.76 22.78 26.33
C ARG A 528 -3.63 23.07 24.85
N ARG A 529 -2.95 24.15 24.49
CA ARG A 529 -2.73 24.53 23.09
C ARG A 529 -2.12 23.39 22.26
N HIS A 530 -1.02 22.80 22.72
CA HIS A 530 -0.35 21.74 21.96
C HIS A 530 -1.20 20.46 21.87
N MET A 531 -1.98 20.15 22.91
CA MET A 531 -2.86 18.98 22.90
C MET A 531 -4.08 19.18 21.98
N GLU A 532 -4.64 20.39 21.92
CA GLU A 532 -5.68 20.75 20.94
C GLU A 532 -5.15 20.69 19.50
N GLU A 533 -3.94 21.19 19.26
CA GLU A 533 -3.25 21.08 17.96
C GLU A 533 -2.96 19.62 17.57
N ALA A 534 -2.64 18.75 18.54
CA ALA A 534 -2.48 17.31 18.30
C ALA A 534 -3.81 16.65 17.94
N LEU A 535 -4.88 16.93 18.69
CA LEU A 535 -6.24 16.42 18.44
C LEU A 535 -6.77 16.81 17.06
N ALA A 536 -6.52 18.04 16.63
CA ALA A 536 -6.95 18.54 15.32
C ALA A 536 -6.31 17.76 14.15
N ARG A 537 -5.11 17.22 14.36
CA ARG A 537 -4.37 16.42 13.36
C ARG A 537 -4.73 14.94 13.41
N ASN A 538 -4.71 14.37 14.61
CA ASN A 538 -5.12 12.99 14.83
C ASN A 538 -5.65 12.81 16.25
N ALA A 539 -6.92 12.47 16.34
CA ALA A 539 -7.57 12.15 17.60
C ALA A 539 -7.48 10.63 17.86
N ASP A 540 -6.27 10.10 18.01
CA ASP A 540 -6.11 8.70 18.44
C ASP A 540 -6.49 8.54 19.93
N HIS A 541 -6.59 7.29 20.40
CA HIS A 541 -7.01 7.02 21.78
C HIS A 541 -6.04 7.57 22.83
N HIS A 542 -4.74 7.63 22.55
CA HIS A 542 -3.74 8.14 23.49
C HIS A 542 -3.83 9.66 23.64
N VAL A 543 -4.01 10.40 22.55
CA VAL A 543 -4.16 11.86 22.55
C VAL A 543 -5.48 12.26 23.21
N ARG A 544 -6.59 11.54 22.92
CA ARG A 544 -7.89 11.75 23.58
C ARG A 544 -7.79 11.57 25.09
N ALA A 545 -7.17 10.47 25.55
CA ALA A 545 -6.96 10.25 26.97
C ALA A 545 -6.09 11.35 27.58
N GLY A 546 -4.99 11.72 26.93
CA GLY A 546 -4.10 12.79 27.37
C GLY A 546 -4.81 14.13 27.57
N TYR A 547 -5.66 14.53 26.62
CA TYR A 547 -6.44 15.77 26.71
C TYR A 547 -7.50 15.72 27.82
N ALA A 548 -8.21 14.60 27.98
CA ALA A 548 -9.20 14.45 29.05
C ALA A 548 -8.54 14.58 30.44
N HIS A 549 -7.39 13.95 30.65
CA HIS A 549 -6.61 14.07 31.89
C HIS A 549 -6.10 15.49 32.10
N LEU A 550 -5.70 16.19 31.04
CA LEU A 550 -5.31 17.59 31.10
C LEU A 550 -6.48 18.49 31.53
N LEU A 551 -7.67 18.33 30.95
CA LEU A 551 -8.86 19.09 31.35
C LEU A 551 -9.22 18.85 32.82
N ALA A 552 -9.13 17.59 33.28
CA ALA A 552 -9.32 17.26 34.69
C ALA A 552 -8.31 17.99 35.59
N ARG A 553 -7.03 18.02 35.19
CA ARG A 553 -5.97 18.72 35.91
C ARG A 553 -6.11 20.24 35.89
N MET A 554 -6.73 20.80 34.85
CA MET A 554 -7.09 22.22 34.75
C MET A 554 -8.34 22.58 35.57
N GLY A 555 -9.08 21.60 36.08
CA GLY A 555 -10.34 21.81 36.79
C GLY A 555 -11.55 22.06 35.87
N GLU A 556 -11.39 21.93 34.56
CA GLU A 556 -12.40 22.16 33.53
C GLU A 556 -13.38 20.99 33.44
N THR A 557 -14.08 20.74 34.54
CA THR A 557 -14.83 19.51 34.79
C THR A 557 -15.96 19.31 33.79
N GLU A 558 -16.68 20.38 33.43
CA GLU A 558 -17.81 20.30 32.50
C GLU A 558 -17.36 20.00 31.06
N GLU A 559 -16.29 20.65 30.62
CA GLU A 559 -15.69 20.38 29.31
C GLU A 559 -15.11 18.97 29.25
N MET A 560 -14.40 18.55 30.31
CA MET A 560 -13.89 17.18 30.44
C MET A 560 -15.01 16.15 30.33
N ARG A 561 -16.12 16.31 31.06
CA ARG A 561 -17.25 15.36 31.01
C ARG A 561 -17.82 15.25 29.60
N ARG A 562 -18.05 16.38 28.94
CA ARG A 562 -18.56 16.41 27.56
C ARG A 562 -17.60 15.72 26.59
N PHE A 563 -16.30 16.00 26.73
CA PHE A 563 -15.27 15.42 25.87
C PHE A 563 -15.12 13.91 26.07
N VAL A 564 -15.10 13.42 27.32
CA VAL A 564 -15.05 11.99 27.65
C VAL A 564 -16.26 11.26 27.09
N SER A 565 -17.48 11.78 27.34
CA SER A 565 -18.72 11.19 26.81
C SER A 565 -18.70 11.09 25.28
N ARG A 566 -18.21 12.12 24.59
CA ARG A 566 -18.05 12.10 23.13
C ARG A 566 -17.04 11.04 22.68
N CYS A 567 -15.87 10.96 23.31
CA CYS A 567 -14.84 9.98 22.96
C CYS A 567 -15.34 8.53 23.10
N LEU A 568 -16.09 8.23 24.15
CA LEU A 568 -16.65 6.89 24.39
C LEU A 568 -17.82 6.57 23.46
N ALA A 569 -18.61 7.55 23.04
CA ALA A 569 -19.68 7.38 22.06
C ALA A 569 -19.14 7.14 20.64
N GLU A 570 -18.05 7.83 20.28
CA GLU A 570 -17.40 7.69 18.96
C GLU A 570 -16.60 6.38 18.82
N ALA A 571 -16.13 5.81 19.93
CA ALA A 571 -15.32 4.58 19.94
C ALA A 571 -15.77 3.60 21.05
N PRO A 572 -17.00 3.06 20.99
CA PRO A 572 -17.55 2.22 22.06
C PRO A 572 -16.79 0.90 22.26
N GLU A 573 -16.21 0.37 21.18
CA GLU A 573 -15.47 -0.90 21.19
C GLU A 573 -14.01 -0.75 21.68
N ASP A 574 -13.51 0.47 21.88
CA ASP A 574 -12.14 0.71 22.33
C ASP A 574 -11.99 0.46 23.84
N ALA A 575 -11.61 -0.78 24.18
CA ALA A 575 -11.40 -1.19 25.57
C ALA A 575 -10.30 -0.40 26.27
N TRP A 576 -9.20 -0.06 25.57
CA TRP A 576 -8.09 0.68 26.15
C TRP A 576 -8.52 2.10 26.53
N LEU A 577 -9.24 2.77 25.63
CA LEU A 577 -9.72 4.13 25.86
C LEU A 577 -10.75 4.17 26.99
N ARG A 578 -11.65 3.17 27.05
CA ARG A 578 -12.60 3.02 28.16
C ARG A 578 -11.88 2.89 29.50
N ASP A 579 -10.87 2.03 29.59
CA ASP A 579 -10.11 1.84 30.83
C ASP A 579 -9.33 3.11 31.22
N ALA A 580 -8.69 3.77 30.25
CA ALA A 580 -7.91 4.99 30.48
C ALA A 580 -8.76 6.20 30.91
N LEU A 581 -10.01 6.27 30.44
CA LEU A 581 -10.96 7.34 30.79
C LEU A 581 -11.87 6.97 31.97
N GLY A 582 -11.97 5.70 32.34
CA GLY A 582 -12.84 5.21 33.42
C GLY A 582 -12.81 6.04 34.71
N PRO A 583 -11.63 6.42 35.23
CA PRO A 583 -11.53 7.28 36.42
C PRO A 583 -12.13 8.69 36.26
N LEU A 584 -12.32 9.15 35.02
CA LEU A 584 -12.88 10.47 34.67
C LEU A 584 -14.38 10.39 34.32
N VAL A 585 -14.93 9.18 34.15
CA VAL A 585 -16.35 8.97 33.87
C VAL A 585 -17.16 9.32 35.12
N PRO A 586 -18.26 10.10 35.01
CA PRO A 586 -19.14 10.36 36.15
C PRO A 586 -19.70 9.04 36.68
N GLN A 587 -19.51 8.75 37.98
CA GLN A 587 -20.26 7.67 38.63
C GLN A 587 -21.73 8.08 38.66
N ALA A 588 -22.63 7.20 38.21
CA ALA A 588 -24.06 7.40 38.41
C ALA A 588 -24.34 7.41 39.92
N ALA A 589 -24.97 8.49 40.38
CA ALA A 589 -25.44 8.62 41.76
C ALA A 589 -26.64 7.72 42.02
#